data_AF-A0A7X0SG95-F1
#
_entry.id   AF-A0A7X0SG95-F1
#
_cell.length_a   1.000
_cell.length_b   1.000
_cell.length_c   1.000
_cell.angle_alpha   90.00
_cell.angle_beta   90.00
_cell.angle_gamma   90.00
#
_symmetry.space_group_name_H-M   'P 1'
#
loop_
_entity.id
_entity.type
_entity.pdbx_description
1 polymer ?
#
loop_
_entity_poly.entity_id
_entity_poly.type
_entity_poly.pdbx_seq_one_letter_code
_entity_poly.pdbx_strand_id
1 'polypeptide(L)'
;MNVPWRPAGTTAGVVLLFAALVLCVPSNEKPAGRSGSPDAAKPLFSDTVIPLSIGGNAPPADAGKHPVDAAAASRDERDSPSDVAFDSRNPTLAGLALGMKQSEVDKRLGSSASEYDLPTAGGTVHMAEYDVATVGFGPGSSVVYVEVSKPGADSGLLDIGVGQRGKQAAGTLGLPFASETRVLSEPVEGGLLKIDLEPAAQMVVSIKLIGEFNP
;
A
#
# COMPACT_ATOMS: atom_id res chain seq x y z
N MET A 1 -36.21 49.05 -4.90
CA MET A 1 -36.53 47.67 -4.45
C MET A 1 -37.01 46.90 -5.67
N ASN A 2 -36.11 46.13 -6.30
CA ASN A 2 -36.39 45.35 -7.51
C ASN A 2 -36.15 43.87 -7.17
N VAL A 3 -37.18 43.04 -7.34
CA VAL A 3 -37.06 41.58 -7.26
C VAL A 3 -37.31 41.05 -8.68
N PRO A 4 -36.32 40.41 -9.34
CA PRO A 4 -36.60 39.68 -10.56
C PRO A 4 -36.91 38.20 -10.26
N TRP A 5 -38.06 37.82 -10.80
CA TRP A 5 -38.65 36.50 -11.01
C TRP A 5 -37.66 35.49 -11.61
N ARG A 6 -37.66 34.25 -11.12
CA ARG A 6 -37.01 33.07 -11.75
C ARG A 6 -38.07 32.09 -12.26
N PRO A 7 -38.04 31.63 -13.53
CA PRO A 7 -38.90 30.53 -13.97
C PRO A 7 -38.29 29.18 -13.57
N ALA A 8 -39.19 28.25 -13.22
CA ALA A 8 -38.91 26.87 -12.87
C ALA A 8 -38.46 26.08 -14.11
N GLY A 9 -37.31 25.41 -14.02
CA GLY A 9 -36.80 24.46 -15.01
C GLY A 9 -37.15 23.04 -14.60
N THR A 10 -38.04 22.42 -15.35
CA THR A 10 -38.44 21.00 -15.26
C THR A 10 -37.31 20.11 -15.80
N THR A 11 -36.62 19.36 -14.94
CA THR A 11 -35.69 18.30 -15.38
C THR A 11 -36.44 17.00 -15.59
N ALA A 12 -36.62 16.64 -16.86
CA ALA A 12 -37.15 15.36 -17.30
C ALA A 12 -36.19 14.22 -16.89
N GLY A 13 -36.75 13.22 -16.21
CA GLY A 13 -36.06 11.99 -15.87
C GLY A 13 -35.86 11.11 -17.10
N VAL A 14 -34.61 10.74 -17.37
CA VAL A 14 -34.26 9.67 -18.31
C VAL A 14 -34.06 8.40 -17.49
N VAL A 15 -35.04 7.51 -17.52
CA VAL A 15 -34.93 6.15 -17.00
C VAL A 15 -34.25 5.32 -18.08
N LEU A 16 -32.96 5.03 -17.87
CA LEU A 16 -32.19 4.11 -18.72
C LEU A 16 -32.37 2.68 -18.19
N LEU A 17 -33.21 1.94 -18.90
CA LEU A 17 -33.49 0.53 -18.68
C LEU A 17 -32.33 -0.31 -19.27
N PHE A 18 -31.39 -0.75 -18.43
CA PHE A 18 -30.35 -1.69 -18.86
C PHE A 18 -30.88 -3.13 -18.75
N ALA A 19 -31.15 -3.74 -19.91
CA ALA A 19 -31.42 -5.16 -20.04
C ALA A 19 -30.08 -5.93 -20.03
N ALA A 20 -29.85 -6.72 -18.98
CA ALA A 20 -28.72 -7.64 -18.90
C ALA A 20 -29.09 -8.98 -19.56
N LEU A 21 -28.45 -9.25 -20.70
CA LEU A 21 -28.53 -10.53 -21.41
C LEU A 21 -27.49 -11.48 -20.81
N VAL A 22 -27.95 -12.45 -20.03
CA VAL A 22 -27.13 -13.52 -19.44
C VAL A 22 -26.85 -14.55 -20.53
N LEU A 23 -25.59 -14.65 -20.96
CA LEU A 23 -25.11 -15.79 -21.75
C LEU A 23 -24.35 -16.74 -20.82
N CYS A 24 -25.01 -17.85 -20.51
CA CYS A 24 -24.40 -19.04 -19.91
C CYS A 24 -23.37 -19.65 -20.87
N VAL A 25 -22.13 -19.82 -20.39
CA VAL A 25 -21.12 -20.69 -21.00
C VAL A 25 -20.98 -21.94 -20.13
N PRO A 26 -21.27 -23.15 -20.64
CA PRO A 26 -21.03 -24.38 -19.90
C PRO A 26 -19.55 -24.82 -19.96
N SER A 27 -18.94 -25.03 -18.79
CA SER A 27 -17.68 -25.74 -18.59
C SER A 27 -17.79 -27.21 -18.95
N ASN A 28 -16.83 -27.73 -19.72
CA ASN A 28 -16.61 -29.17 -19.80
C ASN A 28 -15.17 -29.48 -20.22
N GLU A 29 -14.25 -29.66 -19.27
CA GLU A 29 -13.00 -30.36 -19.54
C GLU A 29 -12.63 -31.33 -18.40
N LYS A 30 -12.18 -32.48 -18.87
CA LYS A 30 -12.14 -33.82 -18.29
C LYS A 30 -10.82 -34.05 -17.53
N PRO A 31 -10.81 -34.73 -16.36
CA PRO A 31 -9.58 -35.05 -15.67
C PRO A 31 -8.90 -36.27 -16.30
N ALA A 32 -7.68 -36.10 -16.81
CA ALA A 32 -6.82 -37.18 -17.27
C ALA A 32 -5.60 -37.31 -16.34
N GLY A 33 -5.40 -38.53 -15.84
CA GLY A 33 -4.08 -39.14 -15.72
C GLY A 33 -3.15 -38.60 -14.64
N ARG A 34 -3.32 -39.08 -13.41
CA ARG A 34 -2.30 -39.04 -12.36
C ARG A 34 -1.48 -40.33 -12.43
N SER A 35 -0.24 -40.29 -12.92
CA SER A 35 0.79 -41.28 -12.58
C SER A 35 2.17 -40.73 -12.93
N GLY A 36 2.95 -40.42 -11.91
CA GLY A 36 4.33 -39.98 -12.00
C GLY A 36 4.90 -39.92 -10.60
N SER A 37 5.56 -41.01 -10.19
CA SER A 37 6.31 -41.11 -8.94
C SER A 37 7.35 -40.00 -8.83
N PRO A 38 7.46 -39.31 -7.69
CA PRO A 38 8.61 -38.47 -7.41
C PRO A 38 9.76 -39.29 -6.83
N ASP A 39 10.90 -38.95 -7.40
CA ASP A 39 12.26 -39.35 -7.14
C ASP A 39 12.69 -39.19 -5.68
N ALA A 40 13.62 -40.05 -5.27
CA ALA A 40 14.20 -40.07 -3.94
C ALA A 40 15.22 -38.93 -3.79
N ALA A 41 14.83 -37.85 -3.12
CA ALA A 41 15.75 -36.80 -2.69
C ALA A 41 15.87 -36.76 -1.16
N LYS A 42 17.09 -37.04 -0.67
CA LYS A 42 17.55 -36.92 0.72
C LYS A 42 17.40 -35.48 1.22
N PRO A 43 17.23 -35.28 2.54
CA PRO A 43 18.34 -34.67 3.29
C PRO A 43 18.50 -35.28 4.69
N LEU A 44 19.68 -35.81 4.97
CA LEU A 44 20.11 -36.11 6.34
C LEU A 44 21.00 -34.95 6.80
N PHE A 45 20.45 -34.20 7.76
CA PHE A 45 21.10 -33.55 8.91
C PHE A 45 22.54 -33.03 8.71
N SER A 46 22.69 -31.71 8.67
CA SER A 46 23.94 -31.05 9.08
C SER A 46 23.92 -30.90 10.61
N ASP A 47 24.63 -31.80 11.28
CA ASP A 47 24.95 -31.66 12.69
C ASP A 47 25.90 -30.48 12.89
N THR A 48 25.40 -29.49 13.62
CA THR A 48 26.16 -28.40 14.21
C THR A 48 26.97 -28.97 15.38
N VAL A 49 28.30 -28.90 15.30
CA VAL A 49 29.16 -28.99 16.48
C VAL A 49 30.21 -27.88 16.39
N ILE A 50 29.95 -26.77 17.07
CA ILE A 50 30.97 -25.79 17.45
C ILE A 50 31.27 -26.05 18.93
N PRO A 51 32.51 -26.42 19.30
CA PRO A 51 32.92 -26.39 20.68
C PRO A 51 33.88 -25.22 20.99
N LEU A 52 33.65 -24.70 22.19
CA LEU A 52 34.58 -24.10 23.15
C LEU A 52 34.97 -22.62 22.99
N SER A 53 34.24 -21.81 23.74
CA SER A 53 34.74 -20.65 24.47
C SER A 53 35.91 -21.02 25.39
N ILE A 54 37.04 -20.32 25.26
CA ILE A 54 38.05 -20.15 26.31
C ILE A 54 38.61 -18.73 26.15
N GLY A 55 38.70 -17.99 27.26
CA GLY A 55 39.61 -16.85 27.35
C GLY A 55 38.99 -15.63 28.00
N GLY A 56 38.87 -15.65 29.33
CA GLY A 56 38.65 -14.44 30.10
C GLY A 56 39.86 -13.51 30.05
N ASN A 57 39.60 -12.21 30.15
CA ASN A 57 40.56 -11.32 30.78
C ASN A 57 39.81 -10.19 31.49
N ALA A 58 40.16 -10.00 32.76
CA ALA A 58 39.67 -8.92 33.60
C ALA A 58 40.35 -7.59 33.20
N PRO A 59 39.70 -6.44 33.44
CA PRO A 59 40.25 -5.13 33.09
C PRO A 59 41.18 -4.58 34.20
N PRO A 60 42.31 -3.94 33.87
CA PRO A 60 42.93 -3.00 34.78
C PRO A 60 42.26 -1.62 34.68
N ALA A 61 41.90 -1.10 35.85
CA ALA A 61 41.56 0.29 36.06
C ALA A 61 42.79 1.18 35.80
N ASP A 62 42.61 2.27 35.06
CA ASP A 62 43.52 3.41 35.12
C ASP A 62 42.73 4.71 35.11
N ALA A 63 43.15 5.59 36.01
CA ALA A 63 42.52 6.85 36.35
C ALA A 63 43.20 7.99 35.61
N GLY A 64 42.49 8.63 34.68
CA GLY A 64 42.94 9.81 33.96
C GLY A 64 41.85 10.87 33.86
N LYS A 65 41.91 11.86 34.76
CA LYS A 65 41.32 13.21 34.66
C LYS A 65 42.16 13.99 33.62
N HIS A 66 41.70 14.81 32.67
CA HIS A 66 40.70 15.89 32.65
C HIS A 66 40.55 16.43 31.18
N PRO A 67 39.75 17.48 30.89
CA PRO A 67 38.66 17.51 29.91
C PRO A 67 39.04 18.11 28.55
N VAL A 68 38.26 17.80 27.50
CA VAL A 68 38.03 18.71 26.35
C VAL A 68 36.72 18.38 25.63
N ASP A 69 35.99 19.45 25.35
CA ASP A 69 35.05 19.70 24.25
C ASP A 69 33.71 18.95 24.20
N ALA A 70 32.69 19.65 24.70
CA ALA A 70 31.29 19.45 24.40
C ALA A 70 31.04 19.69 22.88
N ALA A 71 31.22 18.65 22.08
CA ALA A 71 30.59 18.56 20.77
C ALA A 71 29.10 18.30 21.00
N ALA A 72 28.28 19.32 20.70
CA ALA A 72 26.85 19.18 20.56
C ALA A 72 26.56 18.16 19.44
N ALA A 73 26.40 16.90 19.83
CA ALA A 73 25.77 15.91 18.99
C ALA A 73 24.29 16.28 18.91
N SER A 74 23.91 16.94 17.81
CA SER A 74 22.54 17.02 17.35
C SER A 74 21.95 15.61 17.44
N ARG A 75 21.03 15.43 18.39
CA ARG A 75 20.23 14.22 18.46
C ARG A 75 19.48 14.16 17.14
N ASP A 76 19.79 13.14 16.35
CA ASP A 76 18.88 12.57 15.38
C ASP A 76 17.52 12.40 16.07
N GLU A 77 16.62 13.35 15.87
CA GLU A 77 15.19 13.08 15.85
C GLU A 77 14.95 12.19 14.64
N ARG A 78 15.26 10.91 14.81
CA ARG A 78 14.71 9.85 13.98
C ARG A 78 13.20 9.92 14.21
N ASP A 79 12.56 10.57 13.27
CA ASP A 79 11.12 10.59 13.04
C ASP A 79 10.62 9.16 13.22
N SER A 80 10.01 8.91 14.37
CA SER A 80 9.44 7.61 14.68
C SER A 80 8.17 7.49 13.84
N PRO A 81 7.87 6.32 13.26
CA PRO A 81 6.65 6.14 12.48
C PRO A 81 5.48 6.61 13.34
N SER A 82 4.78 7.63 12.85
CA SER A 82 3.72 8.27 13.59
C SER A 82 2.57 7.28 13.78
N ASP A 83 2.33 6.84 15.03
CA ASP A 83 1.21 6.01 15.48
C ASP A 83 -0.12 6.78 15.38
N VAL A 84 -0.44 7.31 14.21
CA VAL A 84 -1.67 8.07 13.97
C VAL A 84 -2.67 7.14 13.31
N ALA A 85 -3.83 6.99 13.96
CA ALA A 85 -4.97 6.30 13.37
C ALA A 85 -5.29 6.89 12.00
N PHE A 86 -5.74 6.05 11.07
CA PHE A 86 -6.05 6.46 9.70
C PHE A 86 -7.03 7.65 9.68
N ASP A 87 -6.61 8.76 9.05
CA ASP A 87 -7.44 9.95 8.85
C ASP A 87 -7.95 9.99 7.40
N SER A 88 -9.25 9.70 7.21
CA SER A 88 -9.87 9.73 5.89
C SER A 88 -9.96 11.13 5.28
N ARG A 89 -9.77 12.21 6.05
CA ARG A 89 -9.73 13.59 5.54
C ARG A 89 -8.36 13.99 5.03
N ASN A 90 -7.30 13.33 5.49
CA ASN A 90 -5.94 13.58 5.05
C ASN A 90 -5.26 12.25 4.71
N PRO A 91 -5.79 11.49 3.73
CA PRO A 91 -5.32 10.14 3.47
C PRO A 91 -3.89 10.18 2.92
N THR A 92 -3.01 9.40 3.52
CA THR A 92 -1.66 9.15 3.01
C THR A 92 -1.39 7.65 2.89
N LEU A 93 -0.61 7.26 1.90
CA LEU A 93 -0.10 5.91 1.73
C LEU A 93 1.40 5.98 1.40
N ALA A 94 2.22 5.22 2.11
CA ALA A 94 3.68 5.33 2.11
C ALA A 94 4.17 6.77 2.35
N GLY A 95 3.45 7.52 3.19
CA GLY A 95 3.71 8.94 3.44
C GLY A 95 3.42 9.88 2.27
N LEU A 96 2.72 9.41 1.23
CA LEU A 96 2.33 10.20 0.05
C LEU A 96 0.83 10.49 0.07
N ALA A 97 0.48 11.75 -0.21
CA ALA A 97 -0.90 12.20 -0.35
C ALA A 97 -1.29 12.38 -1.82
N LEU A 98 -2.58 12.26 -2.11
CA LEU A 98 -3.12 12.68 -3.40
C LEU A 98 -2.85 14.18 -3.64
N GLY A 99 -2.54 14.55 -4.88
CA GLY A 99 -2.20 15.92 -5.28
C GLY A 99 -0.75 16.33 -4.99
N MET A 100 0.03 15.55 -4.24
CA MET A 100 1.46 15.80 -3.99
C MET A 100 2.23 15.92 -5.31
N LYS A 101 3.21 16.82 -5.39
CA LYS A 101 4.01 16.99 -6.60
C LYS A 101 5.06 15.87 -6.74
N GLN A 102 5.33 15.43 -7.96
CA GLN A 102 6.38 14.46 -8.26
C GLN A 102 7.74 14.85 -7.64
N SER A 103 8.11 16.13 -7.71
CA SER A 103 9.34 16.61 -7.09
C SER A 103 9.39 16.51 -5.56
N GLU A 104 8.25 16.39 -4.89
CA GLU A 104 8.16 16.10 -3.46
C GLU A 104 8.23 14.59 -3.20
N VAL A 105 7.60 13.78 -4.06
CA VAL A 105 7.72 12.31 -4.01
C VAL A 105 9.19 11.90 -4.16
N ASP A 106 9.90 12.45 -5.15
CA ASP A 106 11.31 12.11 -5.40
C ASP A 106 12.22 12.50 -4.23
N LYS A 107 11.88 13.56 -3.49
CA LYS A 107 12.61 13.93 -2.25
C LYS A 107 12.39 12.92 -1.13
N ARG A 108 11.20 12.32 -1.06
CA ARG A 108 10.83 11.37 -0.01
C ARG A 108 11.32 9.96 -0.32
N LEU A 109 11.16 9.51 -1.57
CA LEU A 109 11.40 8.12 -1.97
C LEU A 109 12.69 7.92 -2.78
N GLY A 110 13.36 8.99 -3.19
CA GLY A 110 14.51 8.93 -4.08
C GLY A 110 14.12 8.80 -5.55
N SER A 111 14.96 8.15 -6.35
CA SER A 111 14.68 7.95 -7.78
C SER A 111 13.81 6.72 -8.01
N SER A 112 12.94 6.80 -9.02
CA SER A 112 12.19 5.66 -9.54
C SER A 112 13.15 4.60 -10.11
N ALA A 113 12.78 3.33 -9.94
CA ALA A 113 13.44 2.17 -10.53
C ALA A 113 12.99 1.93 -11.98
N SER A 114 11.72 2.25 -12.29
CA SER A 114 11.14 2.15 -13.61
C SER A 114 10.01 3.16 -13.78
N GLU A 115 9.72 3.52 -15.03
CA GLU A 115 8.64 4.43 -15.39
C GLU A 115 7.92 3.97 -16.66
N TYR A 116 6.61 4.18 -16.74
CA TYR A 116 5.80 3.87 -17.92
C TYR A 116 4.52 4.68 -17.95
N ASP A 117 3.98 4.90 -19.15
CA ASP A 117 2.73 5.64 -19.33
C ASP A 117 1.53 4.68 -19.41
N LEU A 118 0.48 5.00 -18.65
CA LEU A 118 -0.79 4.27 -18.67
C LEU A 118 -1.90 5.15 -19.27
N PRO A 119 -2.40 4.82 -20.48
CA PRO A 119 -3.56 5.50 -21.06
C PRO A 119 -4.81 5.24 -20.23
N THR A 120 -5.57 6.30 -19.96
CA THR A 120 -6.86 6.26 -19.26
C THR A 120 -7.90 7.04 -20.07
N ALA A 121 -9.17 6.97 -19.65
CA ALA A 121 -10.26 7.68 -20.32
C ALA A 121 -10.09 9.20 -20.34
N GLY A 122 -9.39 9.79 -19.36
CA GLY A 122 -9.17 11.24 -19.26
C GLY A 122 -7.76 11.72 -19.66
N GLY A 123 -6.92 10.85 -20.22
CA GLY A 123 -5.52 11.20 -20.54
C GLY A 123 -4.53 10.14 -20.08
N THR A 124 -3.27 10.52 -19.95
CA THR A 124 -2.18 9.61 -19.54
C THR A 124 -1.85 9.80 -18.08
N VAL A 125 -1.76 8.70 -17.33
CA VAL A 125 -1.13 8.67 -16.01
C VAL A 125 0.29 8.17 -16.19
N HIS A 126 1.27 8.95 -15.75
CA HIS A 126 2.68 8.57 -15.76
C HIS A 126 2.99 7.77 -14.50
N MET A 127 3.28 6.48 -14.65
CA MET A 127 3.54 5.56 -13.54
C MET A 127 5.04 5.48 -13.27
N ALA A 128 5.41 5.56 -11.99
CA ALA A 128 6.78 5.40 -11.50
C ALA A 128 6.82 4.35 -10.38
N GLU A 129 7.74 3.39 -10.48
CA GLU A 129 7.94 2.36 -9.47
C GLU A 129 9.12 2.72 -8.57
N TYR A 130 8.87 2.83 -7.26
CA TYR A 130 9.88 3.02 -6.22
C TYR A 130 10.03 1.73 -5.40
N ASP A 131 11.05 1.64 -4.54
CA ASP A 131 11.30 0.40 -3.78
C ASP A 131 10.13 -0.01 -2.86
N VAL A 132 9.38 0.96 -2.37
CA VAL A 132 8.29 0.76 -1.38
C VAL A 132 6.89 0.94 -1.95
N ALA A 133 6.75 1.61 -3.10
CA ALA A 133 5.46 1.95 -3.66
C ALA A 133 5.53 2.19 -5.17
N THR A 134 4.40 2.00 -5.85
CA THR A 134 4.17 2.48 -7.22
C THR A 134 3.33 3.74 -7.15
N VAL A 135 3.71 4.79 -7.88
CA VAL A 135 3.05 6.09 -7.86
C VAL A 135 2.62 6.45 -9.27
N GLY A 136 1.37 6.87 -9.45
CA GLY A 136 0.87 7.42 -10.71
C GLY A 136 0.72 8.93 -10.61
N PHE A 137 1.26 9.63 -11.60
CA PHE A 137 1.21 11.07 -11.74
C PHE A 137 0.26 11.47 -12.87
N GLY A 138 -0.74 12.28 -12.55
CA GLY A 138 -1.68 12.86 -13.51
C GLY A 138 -1.21 14.22 -14.04
N PRO A 139 -2.13 15.03 -14.59
CA PRO A 139 -1.85 16.38 -15.06
C PRO A 139 -1.08 17.23 -14.04
N GLY A 140 -0.13 18.02 -14.54
CA GLY A 140 0.71 18.90 -13.71
C GLY A 140 1.63 18.15 -12.74
N SER A 141 2.00 16.89 -13.05
CA SER A 141 2.89 16.04 -12.26
C SER A 141 2.45 15.92 -10.81
N SER A 142 1.16 15.68 -10.61
CA SER A 142 0.54 15.51 -9.29
C SER A 142 0.14 14.06 -9.05
N VAL A 143 0.32 13.56 -7.84
CA VAL A 143 -0.02 12.18 -7.45
C VAL A 143 -1.54 11.97 -7.60
N VAL A 144 -1.92 10.99 -8.40
CA VAL A 144 -3.31 10.53 -8.56
C VAL A 144 -3.48 9.06 -8.18
N TYR A 145 -2.38 8.35 -7.94
CA TYR A 145 -2.37 6.95 -7.58
C TYR A 145 -1.16 6.63 -6.71
N VAL A 146 -1.36 5.84 -5.67
CA VAL A 146 -0.28 5.23 -4.87
C VAL A 146 -0.67 3.78 -4.59
N GLU A 147 0.26 2.84 -4.75
CA GLU A 147 0.09 1.44 -4.40
C GLU A 147 1.27 0.92 -3.59
N VAL A 148 0.97 0.22 -2.50
CA VAL A 148 1.92 -0.58 -1.72
C VAL A 148 1.51 -2.05 -1.86
N SER A 149 2.36 -2.85 -2.51
CA SER A 149 2.11 -4.27 -2.79
C SER A 149 3.27 -5.19 -2.36
N LYS A 150 4.41 -4.61 -1.94
CA LYS A 150 5.58 -5.36 -1.48
C LYS A 150 5.40 -5.78 0.00
N PRO A 151 5.50 -7.08 0.32
CA PRO A 151 5.47 -7.53 1.71
C PRO A 151 6.57 -6.86 2.55
N GLY A 152 6.22 -6.40 3.75
CA GLY A 152 7.15 -5.72 4.66
C GLY A 152 7.48 -4.27 4.30
N ALA A 153 6.96 -3.72 3.19
CA ALA A 153 7.00 -2.29 2.96
C ALA A 153 6.07 -1.58 3.96
N ASP A 154 6.54 -0.43 4.46
CA ASP A 154 5.74 0.41 5.34
C ASP A 154 4.64 1.11 4.52
N SER A 155 3.39 0.85 4.86
CA SER A 155 2.24 1.51 4.24
C SER A 155 2.01 2.92 4.80
N GLY A 156 2.60 3.28 5.94
CA GLY A 156 2.25 4.48 6.70
C GLY A 156 0.84 4.45 7.30
N LEU A 157 0.14 3.31 7.22
CA LEU A 157 -1.16 3.09 7.86
C LEU A 157 -0.95 2.27 9.13
N LEU A 158 -1.38 2.81 10.27
CA LEU A 158 -1.31 2.13 11.55
C LEU A 158 -2.00 0.77 11.47
N ASP A 159 -1.27 -0.30 11.80
CA ASP A 159 -1.77 -1.68 11.81
C ASP A 159 -2.41 -2.17 10.50
N ILE A 160 -2.02 -1.61 9.35
CA ILE A 160 -2.45 -2.09 8.02
C ILE A 160 -1.24 -2.30 7.12
N GLY A 161 -0.89 -3.54 6.81
CA GLY A 161 0.26 -3.86 5.97
C GLY A 161 0.02 -5.01 4.99
N VAL A 162 0.84 -5.08 3.93
CA VAL A 162 0.82 -6.20 2.99
C VAL A 162 1.24 -7.49 3.69
N GLY A 163 0.47 -8.56 3.48
CA GLY A 163 0.66 -9.84 4.16
C GLY A 163 -0.04 -9.93 5.53
N GLN A 164 -0.87 -8.96 5.90
CA GLN A 164 -1.70 -9.02 7.11
C GLN A 164 -3.06 -9.68 6.83
N ARG A 165 -3.78 -10.11 7.87
CA ARG A 165 -5.15 -10.62 7.74
C ARG A 165 -6.12 -9.48 7.39
N GLY A 166 -6.94 -9.69 6.36
CA GLY A 166 -7.97 -8.74 5.95
C GLY A 166 -8.96 -8.39 7.05
N LYS A 167 -9.30 -9.35 7.94
CA LYS A 167 -10.17 -9.08 9.11
C LYS A 167 -9.58 -8.04 10.06
N GLN A 168 -8.25 -8.03 10.23
CA GLN A 168 -7.58 -7.06 11.08
C GLN A 168 -7.62 -5.68 10.43
N ALA A 169 -7.26 -5.59 9.13
CA ALA A 169 -7.33 -4.33 8.38
C ALA A 169 -8.75 -3.74 8.37
N ALA A 170 -9.78 -4.58 8.16
CA ALA A 170 -11.18 -4.15 8.24
C ALA A 170 -11.55 -3.62 9.62
N GLY A 171 -11.09 -4.27 10.70
CA GLY A 171 -11.29 -3.81 12.07
C GLY A 171 -10.65 -2.44 12.31
N THR A 172 -9.43 -2.22 11.82
CA THR A 172 -8.73 -0.93 11.91
C THR A 172 -9.48 0.18 11.16
N LEU A 173 -10.05 -0.13 10.00
CA LEU A 173 -10.82 0.83 9.20
C LEU A 173 -12.29 0.98 9.65
N GLY A 174 -12.76 0.19 10.62
CA GLY A 174 -14.17 0.19 11.02
C GLY A 174 -15.12 -0.36 9.94
N LEU A 175 -14.60 -1.18 9.02
CA LEU A 175 -15.35 -1.74 7.90
C LEU A 175 -15.93 -3.13 8.22
N PRO A 176 -17.08 -3.49 7.62
CA PRO A 176 -17.60 -4.85 7.72
C PRO A 176 -16.67 -5.86 7.04
N PHE A 177 -16.61 -7.09 7.60
CA PHE A 177 -15.77 -8.16 7.07
C PHE A 177 -16.50 -9.51 7.09
N ALA A 178 -16.45 -10.22 5.97
CA ALA A 178 -16.98 -11.57 5.81
C ALA A 178 -15.95 -12.48 5.11
N SER A 179 -16.16 -13.80 5.13
CA SER A 179 -15.22 -14.79 4.54
C SER A 179 -15.02 -14.64 3.03
N GLU A 180 -16.01 -14.05 2.36
CA GLU A 180 -16.07 -13.80 0.94
C GLU A 180 -15.55 -12.42 0.55
N THR A 181 -15.17 -11.58 1.53
CA THR A 181 -14.64 -10.24 1.27
C THR A 181 -13.35 -10.36 0.44
N ARG A 182 -13.34 -9.74 -0.74
CA ARG A 182 -12.18 -9.70 -1.64
C ARG A 182 -11.48 -8.35 -1.66
N VAL A 183 -12.21 -7.32 -1.27
CA VAL A 183 -11.76 -5.93 -1.30
C VAL A 183 -12.36 -5.23 -0.09
N LEU A 184 -11.56 -4.42 0.59
CA LEU A 184 -12.03 -3.38 1.50
C LEU A 184 -11.90 -2.05 0.78
N SER A 185 -12.92 -1.21 0.90
CA SER A 185 -12.97 0.09 0.23
C SER A 185 -13.52 1.12 1.20
N GLU A 186 -12.79 2.22 1.39
CA GLU A 186 -13.19 3.36 2.20
C GLU A 186 -13.08 4.63 1.36
N PRO A 187 -14.17 5.39 1.16
CA PRO A 187 -14.09 6.72 0.57
C PRO A 187 -13.22 7.64 1.43
N VAL A 188 -12.38 8.43 0.79
CA VAL A 188 -11.48 9.37 1.47
C VAL A 188 -11.54 10.72 0.77
N GLU A 189 -10.99 11.75 1.41
CA GLU A 189 -10.86 13.06 0.77
C GLU A 189 -10.02 12.96 -0.50
N GLY A 190 -10.61 13.39 -1.62
CA GLY A 190 -9.98 13.36 -2.94
C GLY A 190 -10.01 12.01 -3.66
N GLY A 191 -10.60 10.95 -3.08
CA GLY A 191 -10.65 9.65 -3.77
C GLY A 191 -11.09 8.44 -2.94
N LEU A 192 -10.37 7.33 -3.10
CA LEU A 192 -10.70 6.02 -2.53
C LEU A 192 -9.44 5.34 -1.95
N LEU A 193 -9.53 4.87 -0.71
CA LEU A 193 -8.61 3.87 -0.18
C LEU A 193 -9.17 2.47 -0.48
N LYS A 194 -8.37 1.63 -1.10
CA LYS A 194 -8.74 0.27 -1.48
C LYS A 194 -7.69 -0.74 -1.00
N ILE A 195 -8.13 -1.82 -0.37
CA ILE A 195 -7.27 -2.93 0.07
C ILE A 195 -7.72 -4.19 -0.65
N ASP A 196 -6.86 -4.74 -1.50
CA ASP A 196 -7.10 -5.99 -2.22
C ASP A 196 -6.71 -7.18 -1.31
N LEU A 197 -7.58 -8.20 -1.24
CA LEU A 197 -7.38 -9.40 -0.43
C LEU A 197 -7.25 -10.65 -1.31
N GLU A 198 -6.35 -11.54 -0.90
CA GLU A 198 -6.24 -12.86 -1.50
C GLU A 198 -7.49 -13.73 -1.13
N PRO A 199 -8.16 -14.37 -2.10
CA PRO A 199 -9.41 -15.08 -1.87
C PRO A 199 -9.37 -16.24 -0.86
N ALA A 200 -8.30 -17.02 -0.79
CA ALA A 200 -8.26 -18.25 0.00
C ALA A 200 -7.86 -18.01 1.47
N ALA A 201 -6.76 -17.30 1.68
CA ALA A 201 -6.14 -16.98 2.95
C ALA A 201 -6.63 -15.66 3.54
N GLN A 202 -7.33 -14.83 2.75
CA GLN A 202 -7.86 -13.53 3.20
C GLN A 202 -6.76 -12.61 3.73
N MET A 203 -5.64 -12.58 3.00
CA MET A 203 -4.47 -11.77 3.31
C MET A 203 -4.43 -10.53 2.42
N VAL A 204 -3.99 -9.39 2.96
CA VAL A 204 -3.77 -8.16 2.21
C VAL A 204 -2.68 -8.41 1.17
N VAL A 205 -2.99 -8.18 -0.10
CA VAL A 205 -2.02 -8.29 -1.21
C VAL A 205 -1.58 -6.95 -1.75
N SER A 206 -2.44 -5.95 -1.69
CA SER A 206 -2.05 -4.57 -1.97
C SER A 206 -2.99 -3.57 -1.30
N ILE A 207 -2.45 -2.39 -1.07
CA ILE A 207 -3.14 -1.22 -0.54
C ILE A 207 -2.98 -0.11 -1.57
N LYS A 208 -4.07 0.57 -1.91
CA LYS A 208 -4.12 1.56 -2.99
C LYS A 208 -4.83 2.81 -2.53
N LEU A 209 -4.21 3.96 -2.76
CA LEU A 209 -4.84 5.27 -2.64
C LEU A 209 -5.06 5.82 -4.04
N ILE A 210 -6.33 5.96 -4.43
CA ILE A 210 -6.74 6.24 -5.80
C ILE A 210 -7.48 7.57 -5.80
N GLY A 211 -6.91 8.58 -6.46
CA GLY A 211 -7.53 9.89 -6.59
C GLY A 211 -8.59 9.94 -7.68
N GLU A 212 -9.48 10.91 -7.58
CA GLU A 212 -10.37 11.27 -8.68
C GLU A 212 -9.53 11.81 -9.85
N PHE A 213 -9.55 11.09 -10.97
CA PHE A 213 -8.88 11.56 -12.17
C PHE A 213 -9.80 12.51 -12.93
N ASN A 214 -9.61 13.81 -12.74
CA ASN A 214 -10.35 14.84 -13.45
C ASN A 214 -9.48 15.40 -14.60
N PRO A 215 -9.83 15.14 -15.87
CA PRO A 215 -9.02 15.50 -17.03
C PRO A 215 -8.91 17.01 -17.27
#